data_AF-B8GUX9-F1
#
_entry.id   AF-B8GUX9-F1
#
_cell.length_a   1.000
_cell.length_b   1.000
_cell.length_c   1.000
_cell.angle_alpha   90.00
_cell.angle_beta   90.00
_cell.angle_gamma   90.00
#
_symmetry.space_group_name_H-M   'P 1'
#
loop_
_entity.id
_entity.type
_entity.pdbx_description
1 polymer ?
#
loop_
_entity_poly.entity_id
_entity_poly.type
_entity_poly.pdbx_seq_one_letter_code
_entity_poly.pdbx_strand_id
1 'polypeptide(L)'
;MSRITPRDFVKDPDAVLPFGIDWTDWLVREGITSPSFSWQLPEGITSAEQSVQNIDGRTVAVAWISGGEHGRRYRVTCRVDDAATDKRDERSILIQVRER
;
A
#
# COMPACT_ATOMS: atom_id res chain seq x y z
N MET A 1 11.45 1.66 -21.75
CA MET A 1 10.38 1.29 -20.79
C MET A 1 11.03 0.97 -19.46
N SER A 2 11.14 1.96 -18.54
CA SER A 2 11.72 1.73 -17.22
C SER A 2 10.73 0.90 -16.40
N ARG A 3 11.09 -0.34 -16.07
CA ARG A 3 10.28 -1.18 -15.17
C ARG A 3 10.40 -0.56 -13.79
N ILE A 4 9.33 0.08 -13.31
CA ILE A 4 9.21 0.43 -11.89
C ILE A 4 9.17 -0.90 -11.15
N THR A 5 10.30 -1.33 -10.60
CA THR A 5 10.37 -2.52 -9.75
C THR A 5 9.55 -2.21 -8.49
N PRO A 6 8.45 -2.94 -8.21
CA PRO A 6 7.70 -2.75 -6.99
C PRO A 6 8.61 -2.97 -5.79
N ARG A 7 8.42 -2.22 -4.70
CA ARG A 7 9.17 -2.47 -3.46
C ARG A 7 8.86 -3.87 -2.97
N ASP A 8 9.89 -4.70 -2.77
CA ASP A 8 9.77 -6.09 -2.32
C ASP A 8 9.97 -6.15 -0.80
N PHE A 9 8.97 -6.68 -0.10
CA PHE A 9 8.96 -6.84 1.34
C PHE A 9 8.80 -8.31 1.70
N VAL A 10 9.29 -8.72 2.87
CA VAL A 10 9.09 -10.09 3.37
C VAL A 10 8.22 -10.06 4.61
N LYS A 11 7.25 -10.98 4.74
CA LYS A 11 6.51 -11.20 5.99
C LYS A 11 6.35 -12.67 6.32
N ASP A 12 6.13 -12.95 7.60
CA ASP A 12 5.67 -14.25 8.07
C ASP A 12 4.17 -14.43 7.77
N PRO A 13 3.68 -15.62 7.38
CA PRO A 13 2.25 -15.91 7.19
C PRO A 13 1.37 -15.44 8.36
N ASP A 14 1.80 -15.73 9.59
CA ASP A 14 1.02 -15.53 10.82
C ASP A 14 1.19 -14.11 11.38
N ALA A 15 2.16 -13.35 10.88
CA ALA A 15 2.36 -11.96 11.28
C ALA A 15 1.34 -11.01 10.64
N VAL A 16 0.83 -10.09 11.47
CA VAL A 16 0.11 -8.89 11.06
C VAL A 16 1.10 -7.73 11.05
N LEU A 17 1.48 -7.24 9.87
CA LEU A 17 2.47 -6.17 9.74
C LEU A 17 1.89 -4.94 9.02
N PRO A 18 2.26 -3.71 9.44
CA PRO A 18 1.87 -2.50 8.74
C PRO A 18 2.71 -2.30 7.47
N PHE A 19 2.05 -2.08 6.35
CA PHE A 19 2.67 -1.71 5.08
C PHE A 19 2.17 -0.33 4.65
N GLY A 20 3.11 0.59 4.41
CA GLY A 20 2.82 1.98 4.09
C GLY A 20 3.31 2.39 2.70
N ILE A 21 2.51 3.19 2.00
CA ILE A 21 2.94 3.94 0.82
C ILE A 21 2.85 5.43 1.12
N ASP A 22 3.97 6.12 0.97
CA ASP A 22 4.05 7.57 1.10
C ASP A 22 3.52 8.24 -0.18
N TRP A 23 2.53 9.11 -0.01
CA TRP A 23 1.86 9.86 -1.07
C TRP A 23 2.20 11.35 -1.06
N THR A 24 3.00 11.81 -0.09
CA THR A 24 3.27 13.24 0.18
C THR A 24 3.67 13.99 -1.08
N ASP A 25 4.70 13.53 -1.78
CA ASP A 25 5.22 14.22 -2.98
C ASP A 25 4.18 14.33 -4.08
N TRP A 26 3.34 13.30 -4.26
CA TRP A 26 2.31 13.30 -5.30
C TRP A 26 1.17 14.23 -4.92
N LEU A 27 0.67 14.16 -3.69
CA LEU A 27 -0.40 15.02 -3.21
C LEU A 27 0.00 16.50 -3.30
N VAL A 28 1.23 16.84 -2.90
CA VAL A 28 1.77 18.20 -3.00
C VAL A 28 1.86 18.65 -4.45
N ARG A 29 2.44 17.81 -5.33
CA ARG A 29 2.57 18.13 -6.75
C ARG A 29 1.21 18.33 -7.43
N GLU A 30 0.23 17.52 -7.06
CA GLU A 30 -1.10 17.57 -7.65
C GLU A 30 -2.03 18.60 -6.99
N GLY A 31 -1.63 19.20 -5.86
CA GLY A 31 -2.42 20.16 -5.11
C GLY A 31 -3.61 19.55 -4.37
N ILE A 32 -3.54 18.26 -4.01
CA ILE A 32 -4.63 17.50 -3.39
C ILE A 32 -4.48 17.55 -1.87
N THR A 33 -5.51 18.05 -1.18
CA THR A 33 -5.51 18.16 0.30
C THR A 33 -6.35 17.10 1.00
N SER A 34 -7.36 16.54 0.32
CA SER A 34 -8.33 15.61 0.92
C SER A 34 -8.50 14.34 0.07
N PRO A 35 -7.43 13.56 -0.15
CA PRO A 35 -7.51 12.33 -0.93
C PRO A 35 -8.29 11.24 -0.19
N SER A 36 -8.88 10.32 -0.95
CA SER A 36 -9.36 9.03 -0.44
C SER A 36 -8.41 7.90 -0.86
N PHE A 37 -8.25 6.90 -0.01
CA PHE A 37 -7.37 5.77 -0.28
C PHE A 37 -8.12 4.45 -0.15
N SER A 38 -7.77 3.49 -0.99
CA SER A 38 -8.26 2.13 -0.91
C SER A 38 -7.14 1.14 -1.21
N TRP A 39 -7.18 -0.02 -0.55
CA TRP A 39 -6.23 -1.10 -0.79
C TRP A 39 -6.92 -2.27 -1.50
N GLN A 40 -6.30 -2.70 -2.59
CA GLN A 40 -6.68 -3.90 -3.34
C GLN A 40 -5.71 -5.02 -2.95
N LEU A 41 -6.26 -6.08 -2.36
CA LEU A 41 -5.51 -7.25 -1.94
C LEU A 41 -5.90 -8.44 -2.84
N PRO A 42 -4.93 -9.20 -3.36
CA PRO A 42 -5.20 -10.44 -4.08
C PRO A 42 -5.73 -11.53 -3.14
N GLU A 43 -6.29 -12.59 -3.71
CA GLU A 43 -6.76 -13.74 -2.94
C GLU A 43 -5.63 -14.37 -2.11
N GLY A 44 -5.97 -14.82 -0.89
CA GLY A 44 -5.05 -15.50 0.01
C GLY A 44 -4.30 -14.58 0.98
N ILE A 45 -4.40 -13.25 0.82
CA ILE A 45 -3.88 -12.27 1.79
C ILE A 45 -5.00 -11.32 2.22
N THR A 46 -4.98 -10.87 3.47
CA THR A 46 -6.06 -10.02 4.03
C THR A 46 -5.49 -8.79 4.69
N SER A 47 -6.32 -7.76 4.87
CA SER A 47 -6.00 -6.60 5.70
C SER A 47 -6.90 -6.60 6.93
N ALA A 48 -6.31 -6.54 8.12
CA ALA A 48 -7.06 -6.36 9.37
C ALA A 48 -7.56 -4.92 9.53
N GLU A 49 -6.77 -3.95 9.06
CA GLU A 49 -7.06 -2.52 9.16
C GLU A 49 -6.44 -1.76 7.98
N GLN A 50 -7.08 -0.66 7.59
CA GLN A 50 -6.55 0.30 6.62
C GLN A 50 -6.75 1.70 7.20
N SER A 51 -5.71 2.54 7.17
CA SER A 51 -5.80 3.93 7.62
C SER A 51 -4.82 4.84 6.88
N VAL A 52 -5.03 6.14 7.02
CA VAL A 52 -4.10 7.16 6.56
C VAL A 52 -3.44 7.75 7.79
N GLN A 53 -2.12 7.71 7.85
CA GLN A 53 -1.36 8.23 8.97
C GLN A 53 -0.53 9.44 8.54
N ASN A 54 -0.40 10.39 9.47
CA ASN A 54 0.64 11.40 9.37
C ASN A 54 1.88 10.89 10.12
N ILE A 55 2.95 10.60 9.40
CA ILE A 55 4.22 10.12 9.97
C ILE A 55 5.29 11.15 9.63
N ASP A 56 5.79 11.88 10.63
CA ASP A 56 6.78 12.96 10.45
C ASP A 56 6.38 14.00 9.39
N GLY A 57 5.09 14.38 9.36
CA GLY A 57 4.56 15.33 8.40
C GLY A 57 4.24 14.75 7.02
N ARG A 58 4.40 13.43 6.82
CA ARG A 58 4.09 12.74 5.56
C ARG A 58 2.73 12.08 5.60
N THR A 59 2.00 12.14 4.49
CA THR A 59 0.74 11.41 4.31
C THR A 59 1.03 10.00 3.81
N VAL A 60 0.89 9.02 4.71
CA VAL A 60 1.16 7.61 4.42
C VAL A 60 -0.14 6.83 4.50
N ALA A 61 -0.53 6.19 3.40
CA ALA A 61 -1.60 5.19 3.43
C ALA A 61 -1.01 3.89 3.99
N VAL A 62 -1.64 3.30 5.01
CA VAL A 62 -1.17 2.11 5.72
C VAL A 62 -2.24 1.01 5.67
N ALA A 63 -1.81 -0.22 5.41
CA ALA A 63 -2.63 -1.43 5.57
C ALA A 63 -1.91 -2.43 6.47
N TRP A 64 -2.62 -3.02 7.43
CA TRP A 64 -2.12 -4.08 8.30
C TRP A 64 -2.46 -5.41 7.68
N ILE A 65 -1.45 -6.06 7.12
CA ILE A 65 -1.63 -7.20 6.24
C ILE A 65 -1.26 -8.49 6.98
N SER A 66 -2.12 -9.50 6.86
CA SER A 66 -1.97 -10.83 7.44
C SER A 66 -2.27 -11.95 6.44
N GLY A 67 -1.95 -13.19 6.80
CA GLY A 67 -2.19 -14.37 5.97
C GLY A 67 -1.17 -14.53 4.82
N GLY A 68 -1.59 -15.21 3.76
CA GLY A 68 -0.70 -15.56 2.66
C GLY A 68 0.03 -16.89 2.89
N GLU A 69 0.35 -17.56 1.79
CA GLU A 69 1.00 -18.88 1.83
C GLU A 69 2.52 -18.76 1.72
N HIS A 70 3.22 -19.61 2.46
CA HIS A 70 4.67 -19.71 2.41
C HIS A 70 5.19 -19.86 0.97
N GLY A 71 6.20 -19.06 0.61
CA GLY A 71 6.83 -19.08 -0.71
C GLY A 71 6.09 -18.28 -1.78
N ARG A 72 4.87 -17.78 -1.52
CA ARG A 72 4.13 -16.94 -2.48
C ARG A 72 4.52 -15.47 -2.41
N ARG A 73 4.28 -14.76 -3.50
CA ARG A 73 4.42 -13.31 -3.62
C ARG A 73 3.07 -12.70 -3.93
N TYR A 74 2.68 -11.70 -3.14
CA TYR A 74 1.43 -10.98 -3.30
C TYR A 74 1.70 -9.55 -3.74
N ARG A 75 1.10 -9.14 -4.86
CA ARG A 75 1.09 -7.73 -5.27
C ARG A 75 -0.09 -7.06 -4.59
N VAL A 76 0.20 -6.13 -3.71
CA VAL A 76 -0.82 -5.34 -3.02
C VAL A 76 -0.78 -3.92 -3.58
N THR A 77 -1.94 -3.38 -3.95
CA THR A 77 -2.04 -2.07 -4.60
C THR A 77 -2.80 -1.10 -3.70
N CYS A 78 -2.21 0.06 -3.44
CA CYS A 78 -2.89 1.20 -2.87
C CYS A 78 -3.32 2.13 -4.01
N ARG A 79 -4.59 2.49 -4.03
CA ARG A 79 -5.15 3.47 -4.95
C ARG A 79 -5.46 4.74 -4.17
N VAL A 80 -5.13 5.88 -4.77
CA VAL A 80 -5.56 7.20 -4.32
C VAL A 80 -6.57 7.76 -5.31
N ASP A 81 -7.67 8.32 -4.80
CA ASP A 81 -8.70 9.01 -5.57
C ASP A 81 -9.00 10.37 -4.93
N ASP A 82 -8.95 11.43 -5.73
CA ASP A 82 -9.46 12.74 -5.35
C ASP A 82 -10.69 13.09 -6.19
N ALA A 83 -11.85 13.15 -5.55
CA ALA A 83 -13.11 13.47 -6.21
C ALA A 83 -13.19 14.96 -6.61
N ALA A 84 -12.44 15.84 -5.96
CA ALA A 84 -12.48 17.27 -6.24
C ALA A 84 -11.76 17.62 -7.56
N THR A 85 -10.62 16.99 -7.83
CA THR A 85 -9.81 17.24 -9.03
C THR A 85 -9.89 16.14 -10.09
N ASP A 86 -10.64 15.05 -9.82
CA ASP A 86 -10.74 13.84 -10.65
C ASP A 86 -9.38 13.16 -10.92
N LYS A 87 -8.39 13.39 -10.04
CA LYS A 87 -7.06 12.79 -10.13
C LYS A 87 -7.03 11.45 -9.40
N ARG A 88 -6.36 10.48 -10.02
CA ARG A 88 -6.20 9.11 -9.51
C ARG A 88 -4.80 8.60 -9.80
N ASP A 89 -4.24 7.82 -8.88
CA ASP A 89 -2.97 7.11 -9.07
C ASP A 89 -3.01 5.79 -8.28
N GLU A 90 -2.21 4.82 -8.71
CA GLU A 90 -2.11 3.50 -8.11
C GLU A 90 -0.65 3.12 -7.92
N ARG A 91 -0.33 2.63 -6.73
CA ARG A 91 1.02 2.18 -6.38
C ARG A 91 0.97 0.81 -5.78
N SER A 92 1.86 -0.06 -6.23
CA SER A 92 1.92 -1.44 -5.75
C SER A 92 3.21 -1.72 -4.99
N ILE A 93 3.08 -2.58 -3.98
CA ILE A 93 4.18 -3.24 -3.29
C ILE A 93 4.09 -4.74 -3.54
N LEU A 94 5.23 -5.42 -3.51
CA LEU A 94 5.31 -6.88 -3.52
C LEU A 94 5.61 -7.35 -2.10
N ILE A 95 4.84 -8.31 -1.62
CA ILE A 95 5.02 -8.94 -0.32
C ILE A 95 5.30 -10.41 -0.56
N GLN A 96 6.53 -10.82 -0.32
CA GLN A 96 6.92 -12.21 -0.28
C GLN A 96 6.63 -12.80 1.11
N VAL A 97 5.88 -13.89 1.15
CA VAL A 97 5.57 -14.59 2.39
C VAL A 97 6.61 -15.70 2.60
N ARG A 98 7.28 -15.66 3.75
CA ARG A 98 8.29 -16.65 4.20
C ARG A 98 8.18 -16.82 5.71
N GLU A 99 8.31 -18.05 6.20
CA GLU A 99 8.39 -18.33 7.63
C GLU A 99 9.63 -17.62 8.20
N ARG A 100 9.46 -16.98 9.36
CA ARG A 100 10.53 -16.26 10.05
C ARG A 100 10.85 -16.83 11.42
#